data_AF-A0A241W0X8-F1
#
_entry.id   AF-A0A241W0X8-F1
#
_cell.length_a   1.000
_cell.length_b   1.000
_cell.length_c   1.000
_cell.angle_alpha   90.00
_cell.angle_beta   90.00
_cell.angle_gamma   90.00
#
_symmetry.space_group_name_H-M   'P 1'
#
loop_
_entity.id
_entity.type
_entity.pdbx_description
1 polymer ?
#
loop_
_entity_poly.entity_id
_entity_poly.type
_entity_poly.pdbx_seq_one_letter_code
_entity_poly.pdbx_strand_id
1 'polypeptide(L)'
;MRVSSTAIPAICSDNDLLYTTGKGLSIKGQVKEVGAPIPCRIRLFEKISGRIVFETVTDQNGFYEFDHLTKTKFFIVAHHPLSQFNAVIQDNVVPE
;
A
#
# COMPACT_ATOMS: atom_id res chain seq x y z
N MET A 1 12.83 30.93 -20.91
CA MET A 1 12.02 31.02 -19.68
C MET A 1 12.17 29.69 -18.92
N ARG A 2 12.98 29.64 -17.86
CA ARG A 2 13.14 28.42 -17.01
C ARG A 2 12.14 28.53 -15.87
N VAL A 3 11.13 27.67 -15.87
CA VAL A 3 10.20 27.56 -14.74
C VAL A 3 10.88 26.69 -13.69
N SER A 4 11.36 27.29 -12.61
CA SER A 4 11.80 26.56 -11.43
C SER A 4 10.55 26.10 -10.68
N SER A 5 10.17 24.83 -10.87
CA SER A 5 9.10 24.20 -10.08
C SER A 5 9.70 23.67 -8.78
N THR A 6 9.72 24.49 -7.74
CA THR A 6 9.99 24.00 -6.38
C THR A 6 8.78 23.18 -5.97
N ALA A 7 8.90 21.85 -6.00
CA ALA A 7 7.85 20.96 -5.53
C ALA A 7 7.67 21.19 -4.02
N ILE A 8 6.56 21.80 -3.64
CA ILE A 8 6.16 21.89 -2.24
C ILE A 8 5.68 20.48 -1.86
N PRO A 9 6.25 19.83 -0.84
CA PRO A 9 5.72 18.55 -0.37
C PRO A 9 4.29 18.77 0.09
N ALA A 10 3.36 17.92 -0.38
CA ALA A 10 2.01 17.88 0.14
C ALA A 10 2.06 17.31 1.57
N ILE A 11 2.21 18.18 2.56
CA ILE A 11 2.12 17.79 3.97
C ILE A 11 0.63 17.76 4.32
N CYS A 12 0.03 16.57 4.34
CA CYS A 12 -1.28 16.37 4.94
C CYS A 12 -1.08 16.38 6.46
N SER A 13 -1.37 17.50 7.11
CA SER A 13 -1.20 17.72 8.55
C SER A 13 -2.38 17.22 9.39
N ASP A 14 -3.35 16.53 8.78
CA ASP A 14 -4.48 16.00 9.52
C ASP A 14 -4.05 14.73 10.26
N ASN A 15 -4.23 14.76 11.59
CA ASN A 15 -3.94 13.69 12.52
C ASN A 15 -4.20 12.31 11.90
N ASP A 16 -3.15 11.50 11.79
CA ASP A 16 -3.08 10.24 11.06
C ASP A 16 -3.92 9.15 11.77
N LEU A 17 -5.26 9.27 11.73
CA LEU A 17 -6.23 8.30 12.26
C LEU A 17 -6.24 6.97 11.48
N LEU A 18 -5.24 6.73 10.64
CA LEU A 18 -5.02 5.50 9.90
C LEU A 18 -4.20 4.49 10.70
N TYR A 19 -3.46 4.95 11.73
CA TYR A 19 -2.59 4.10 12.52
C TYR A 19 -2.86 4.16 14.02
N THR A 20 -2.62 3.05 14.69
CA THR A 20 -2.69 2.93 16.14
C THR A 20 -1.29 2.75 16.73
N THR A 21 -1.03 3.35 17.89
CA THR A 21 0.22 3.14 18.64
C THR A 21 0.31 1.77 19.33
N GLY A 22 -0.81 1.05 19.46
CA GLY A 22 -0.87 -0.36 19.91
C GLY A 22 -1.10 -1.33 18.76
N LYS A 23 -1.34 -2.62 19.06
CA LYS A 23 -1.39 -3.75 18.11
C LYS A 23 -2.22 -3.52 16.83
N GLY A 24 -3.27 -2.69 16.87
CA GLY A 24 -4.12 -2.33 15.73
C GLY A 24 -4.75 -3.53 15.02
N LEU A 25 -5.27 -3.30 13.82
CA LEU A 25 -5.73 -4.33 12.89
C LEU A 25 -4.67 -4.57 11.80
N SER A 26 -4.82 -5.67 11.07
CA SER A 26 -3.86 -6.05 10.03
C SER A 26 -4.53 -6.33 8.69
N ILE A 27 -3.76 -6.11 7.62
CA ILE A 27 -4.07 -6.60 6.28
C ILE A 27 -2.93 -7.52 5.87
N LYS A 28 -3.25 -8.77 5.58
CA LYS A 28 -2.29 -9.78 5.12
C LYS A 28 -2.72 -10.33 3.77
N GLY A 29 -1.75 -10.74 2.97
CA GLY A 29 -2.05 -11.37 1.69
C GLY A 29 -0.83 -12.03 1.07
N GLN A 30 -1.05 -12.61 -0.11
CA GLN A 30 -0.02 -13.26 -0.90
C GLN A 30 -0.14 -12.85 -2.36
N VAL A 31 0.98 -12.49 -2.98
CA VAL A 31 1.05 -12.22 -4.42
C VAL A 31 1.58 -13.42 -5.16
N LYS A 32 0.91 -13.74 -6.27
CA LYS A 32 1.27 -14.83 -7.18
C LYS A 32 1.22 -14.35 -8.62
N GLU A 33 2.15 -14.83 -9.41
CA GLU A 33 2.16 -14.74 -10.87
C GLU A 33 1.84 -16.12 -11.43
N VAL A 34 0.73 -16.25 -12.17
CA VAL A 34 0.28 -17.52 -12.77
C VAL A 34 0.28 -18.68 -11.73
N GLY A 35 -0.11 -18.36 -10.49
CA GLY A 35 -0.17 -19.32 -9.39
C GLY A 35 1.14 -19.55 -8.62
N ALA A 36 2.28 -19.07 -9.12
CA ALA A 36 3.56 -19.14 -8.41
C ALA A 36 3.78 -17.90 -7.53
N PRO A 37 4.19 -18.03 -6.26
CA PRO A 37 4.48 -16.89 -5.41
C PRO A 37 5.66 -16.07 -5.93
N ILE A 38 5.58 -14.74 -5.84
CA ILE A 38 6.65 -13.84 -6.28
C ILE A 38 6.94 -12.72 -5.27
N PRO A 39 8.21 -12.32 -5.09
CA PRO A 39 8.57 -11.09 -4.40
C PRO A 39 8.20 -9.88 -5.28
N CYS A 40 7.47 -8.92 -4.75
CA CYS A 40 7.02 -7.73 -5.47
C CYS A 40 6.75 -6.55 -4.52
N ARG A 41 6.79 -5.33 -5.07
CA ARG A 41 6.46 -4.11 -4.33
C ARG A 41 4.95 -3.97 -4.19
N ILE A 42 4.50 -3.65 -2.98
CA ILE A 42 3.10 -3.43 -2.64
C ILE A 42 2.94 -2.08 -1.96
N ARG A 43 1.88 -1.36 -2.35
CA ARG A 43 1.48 -0.09 -1.73
C ARG A 43 0.06 -0.19 -1.21
N LEU A 44 -0.13 0.28 0.02
CA LEU A 44 -1.43 0.43 0.67
C LEU A 44 -1.86 1.89 0.55
N PHE A 45 -3.11 2.11 0.18
CA PHE A 45 -3.69 3.44 0.06
C PHE A 45 -4.98 3.54 0.86
N GLU A 46 -5.19 4.70 1.49
CA GLU A 46 -6.48 5.01 2.09
C GLU A 46 -7.50 5.23 0.97
N LYS A 47 -8.65 4.54 1.04
CA LYS A 47 -9.65 4.61 -0.03
C LYS A 47 -10.27 5.99 -0.19
N ILE A 48 -10.44 6.73 0.92
CA ILE A 48 -11.17 8.01 0.92
C ILE A 48 -10.33 9.10 0.25
N SER A 49 -9.09 9.30 0.70
CA SER A 49 -8.22 10.36 0.19
C SER A 49 -7.36 9.93 -1.01
N GLY A 50 -7.17 8.62 -1.21
CA GLY A 50 -6.17 8.10 -2.15
C GLY A 50 -4.72 8.30 -1.68
N ARG A 51 -4.50 8.73 -0.43
CA ARG A 51 -3.16 8.89 0.15
C ARG A 51 -2.46 7.55 0.25
N ILE A 52 -1.16 7.54 -0.07
CA ILE A 52 -0.30 6.39 0.22
C ILE A 52 -0.06 6.30 1.74
N VAL A 53 -0.38 5.14 2.28
CA VAL A 53 -0.36 4.81 3.70
C VAL A 53 0.97 4.11 3.97
N PHE A 54 1.15 2.93 3.38
CA PHE A 54 2.37 2.15 3.51
C PHE A 54 2.89 1.67 2.17
N GLU A 55 4.18 1.32 2.18
CA GLU A 55 4.83 0.60 1.11
C GLU A 55 5.70 -0.51 1.71
N THR A 56 5.61 -1.70 1.12
CA THR A 56 6.43 -2.84 1.51
C THR A 56 6.82 -3.68 0.29
N VAL A 57 7.69 -4.65 0.49
CA VAL A 57 8.03 -5.70 -0.49
C VAL A 57 7.61 -7.03 0.11
N THR A 58 6.96 -7.88 -0.67
CA THR A 58 6.63 -9.23 -0.21
C THR A 58 7.89 -10.06 0.05
N ASP A 59 7.76 -11.08 0.88
CA ASP A 59 8.83 -12.05 1.07
C ASP A 59 9.05 -12.94 -0.17
N GLN A 60 9.99 -13.87 -0.09
CA GLN A 60 10.31 -14.80 -1.18
C GLN A 60 9.12 -15.72 -1.55
N ASN A 61 8.15 -15.89 -0.64
CA ASN A 61 6.93 -16.66 -0.84
C ASN A 61 5.73 -15.75 -1.21
N GLY A 62 5.98 -14.48 -1.52
CA GLY A 62 4.96 -13.53 -1.94
C GLY A 62 4.06 -13.01 -0.82
N PHE A 63 4.34 -13.30 0.45
CA PHE A 63 3.52 -12.82 1.57
C PHE A 63 3.86 -11.39 1.97
N TYR A 64 2.85 -10.64 2.39
CA TYR A 64 2.98 -9.31 2.99
C TYR A 64 2.04 -9.13 4.18
N GLU A 65 2.38 -8.18 5.04
CA GLU A 65 1.56 -7.72 6.15
C GLU A 65 1.68 -6.20 6.28
N PHE A 66 0.53 -5.54 6.45
CA PHE A 66 0.43 -4.20 7.00
C PHE A 66 -0.28 -4.31 8.35
N ASP A 67 0.31 -3.77 9.40
CA ASP A 67 -0.22 -3.84 10.76
C ASP A 67 -0.46 -2.43 11.33
N HIS A 68 -0.91 -2.36 12.59
CA HIS A 68 -1.22 -1.12 13.28
C HIS A 68 -2.29 -0.26 12.59
N LEU A 69 -3.18 -0.86 11.78
CA LEU A 69 -4.20 -0.13 11.02
C LEU A 69 -5.47 0.11 11.85
N THR A 70 -6.17 1.22 11.56
CA THR A 70 -7.54 1.43 12.03
C THR A 70 -8.57 0.78 11.11
N LYS A 71 -9.85 0.71 11.52
CA LYS A 71 -10.94 0.03 10.78
C LYS A 71 -11.43 0.80 9.53
N THR A 72 -10.57 1.60 8.92
CA THR A 72 -10.83 2.36 7.69
C THR A 72 -10.75 1.46 6.46
N LYS A 73 -11.28 1.91 5.33
CA LYS A 73 -11.18 1.20 4.05
C LYS A 73 -9.92 1.58 3.29
N PHE A 74 -9.27 0.58 2.71
CA PHE A 74 -8.06 0.73 1.93
C PHE A 74 -8.22 0.09 0.55
N PHE A 75 -7.26 0.37 -0.32
CA PHE A 75 -6.99 -0.45 -1.50
C PHE A 75 -5.48 -0.69 -1.62
N ILE A 76 -5.13 -1.78 -2.28
CA ILE A 76 -3.75 -2.23 -2.43
C ILE A 76 -3.39 -2.23 -3.90
N VAL A 77 -2.16 -1.81 -4.21
CA VAL A 77 -1.59 -1.91 -5.55
C VAL A 77 -0.32 -2.74 -5.47
N ALA A 78 -0.28 -3.84 -6.22
CA ALA A 78 0.92 -4.68 -6.39
C ALA A 78 1.57 -4.41 -7.75
N HIS A 79 2.87 -4.13 -7.75
CA HIS A 79 3.64 -3.87 -8.95
C HIS A 79 4.53 -5.07 -9.28
N HIS A 80 4.37 -5.63 -10.48
CA HIS A 80 5.22 -6.71 -10.94
C HIS A 80 6.71 -6.30 -10.93
N PRO A 81 7.63 -7.11 -10.36
CA PRO A 81 9.03 -6.71 -10.16
C PRO A 81 9.75 -6.34 -11.46
N LEU A 82 9.41 -7.02 -12.56
CA LEU A 82 9.98 -6.75 -13.89
C LEU A 82 9.11 -5.86 -14.77
N SER A 83 7.98 -5.34 -14.25
CA SER A 83 7.01 -4.52 -15.01
C SER A 83 6.51 -5.19 -16.31
N GLN A 84 6.50 -6.52 -16.37
CA GLN A 84 5.97 -7.30 -17.50
C GLN A 84 4.44 -7.28 -17.55
N PHE A 85 3.80 -7.11 -16.39
CA PHE A 85 2.37 -7.00 -16.24
C PHE A 85 1.99 -5.64 -15.66
N ASN A 86 0.76 -5.22 -15.95
CA ASN A 86 0.14 -4.08 -15.28
C ASN A 86 0.00 -4.35 -13.78
N ALA A 87 -0.10 -3.27 -13.00
CA ALA A 87 -0.33 -3.39 -11.57
C ALA A 87 -1.69 -4.04 -11.28
N VAL A 88 -1.72 -4.90 -10.27
CA VAL A 88 -2.97 -5.50 -9.77
C VAL A 88 -3.49 -4.65 -8.62
N ILE A 89 -4.79 -4.37 -8.64
CA ILE A 89 -5.46 -3.58 -7.61
C ILE A 89 -6.44 -4.48 -6.85
N GLN A 90 -6.31 -4.52 -5.53
CA GLN A 90 -7.32 -5.09 -4.64
C GLN A 90 -8.06 -3.95 -3.95
N ASP A 91 -9.34 -3.77 -4.28
CA ASP A 91 -10.16 -2.68 -3.77
C ASP A 91 -11.01 -3.09 -2.55
N ASN A 92 -11.43 -2.10 -1.76
CA ASN A 92 -12.27 -2.25 -0.55
C ASN A 92 -11.70 -3.19 0.50
N VAL A 93 -10.38 -3.15 0.70
CA VAL A 93 -9.73 -3.94 1.74
C VAL A 93 -10.02 -3.34 3.11
N VAL A 94 -10.47 -4.17 4.04
CA VAL A 94 -10.76 -3.80 5.42
C VAL A 94 -9.81 -4.58 6.33
N PRO A 95 -9.10 -3.92 7.27
CA PRO A 95 -8.25 -4.62 8.23
C PRO A 95 -9.05 -5.50 9.18
N GLU A 96 -8.46 -6.64 9.56
CA GLU A 96 -9.00 -7.62 10.51
C GLU A 96 -7.97 -8.00 11.59
#